data_AF-A0A257I1H5-F1
#
_entry.id   AF-A0A257I1H5-F1
#
_cell.length_a   1.000
_cell.length_b   1.000
_cell.length_c   1.000
_cell.angle_alpha   90.00
_cell.angle_beta   90.00
_cell.angle_gamma   90.00
#
_symmetry.space_group_name_H-M   'P 1'
#
loop_
_entity.id
_entity.type
_entity.pdbx_description
1 polymer ?
#
loop_
_entity_poly.entity_id
_entity_poly.type
_entity_poly.pdbx_seq_one_letter_code
_entity_poly.pdbx_strand_id
1 'polypeptide(L)'
;MNNRESLNKLLMLINEVSKIPGNEWFKKEIFKTESIKIPESNNVPINDIYEYCIKKIIKEHAEKFYSDFKIASIKQKLISDFVRMEQYRREDNFEDFCLAAFQQLESIVNYLIDKPNILNLIRDTKSTPAIHKFNFETKKYERKGSQTVGGLIFQTSDSNMINSNLEKPINEWAFNRKFRSCLYLFYFNTEIKTNTDKFDELYLIGLTLYQGRNLNHRGSTPTQRQKDIIDKLLPNQYKYYFKFLGFLEEFISTININLLT
;
A
#
# COMPACT_ATOMS: atom_id res chain seq x y z
N MET A 1 -32.64 -39.51 18.63
CA MET A 1 -31.19 -39.20 18.71
C MET A 1 -30.91 -38.05 17.75
N ASN A 2 -30.28 -36.99 18.23
CA ASN A 2 -30.12 -35.74 17.48
C ASN A 2 -29.05 -35.94 16.39
N ASN A 3 -29.45 -36.09 15.12
CA ASN A 3 -28.57 -36.39 13.98
C ASN A 3 -27.34 -35.47 13.89
N ARG A 4 -27.43 -34.25 14.43
CA ARG A 4 -26.34 -33.27 14.47
C ARG A 4 -25.12 -33.73 15.26
N GLU A 5 -25.32 -34.47 16.34
CA GLU A 5 -24.22 -34.93 17.19
C GLU A 5 -23.43 -36.07 16.52
N SER A 6 -24.13 -36.98 15.86
CA SER A 6 -23.53 -38.04 15.04
C SER A 6 -22.80 -37.47 13.82
N LEU A 7 -23.36 -36.44 13.17
CA LEU A 7 -22.71 -35.75 12.05
C LEU A 7 -21.47 -34.97 12.49
N ASN A 8 -21.50 -34.33 13.66
CA ASN A 8 -20.30 -33.67 14.21
C ASN A 8 -19.18 -34.68 14.51
N LYS A 9 -19.52 -35.85 15.06
CA LYS A 9 -18.54 -36.93 15.27
C LYS A 9 -17.94 -37.43 13.96
N LEU A 10 -18.76 -37.55 12.92
CA LEU A 10 -18.29 -37.91 11.57
C LEU A 10 -17.35 -36.83 10.99
N LEU A 11 -17.68 -35.55 11.14
CA LEU A 11 -16.83 -34.44 10.67
C LEU A 11 -15.49 -34.37 11.41
N MET A 12 -15.49 -34.61 12.72
CA MET A 12 -14.25 -34.70 13.50
C MET A 12 -13.38 -35.85 13.01
N LEU A 13 -13.98 -37.02 12.78
CA LEU A 13 -13.28 -38.19 12.27
C LEU A 13 -12.67 -37.95 10.89
N ILE A 14 -13.43 -37.36 9.95
CA ILE A 14 -12.94 -37.01 8.61
C ILE A 14 -11.75 -36.06 8.69
N ASN A 15 -11.82 -35.05 9.57
CA ASN A 15 -10.75 -34.07 9.77
C ASN A 15 -9.48 -34.71 10.36
N GLU A 16 -9.64 -35.61 11.33
CA GLU A 16 -8.53 -36.34 11.93
C GLU A 16 -7.83 -37.25 10.91
N VAL A 17 -8.60 -38.07 10.19
CA VAL A 17 -8.06 -38.99 9.16
C VAL A 17 -7.36 -38.23 8.03
N SER A 18 -7.87 -37.05 7.68
CA SER A 18 -7.28 -36.16 6.67
C SER A 18 -5.95 -35.52 7.08
N LYS A 19 -5.64 -35.46 8.38
CA LYS A 19 -4.38 -34.87 8.87
C LYS A 19 -3.24 -35.89 8.98
N ILE A 20 -3.53 -37.17 8.82
CA ILE A 20 -2.52 -38.24 8.86
C ILE A 20 -1.67 -38.18 7.58
N PRO A 21 -0.33 -38.09 7.68
CA PRO A 21 0.56 -38.11 6.52
C PRO A 21 0.39 -39.40 5.69
N GLY A 22 0.27 -39.28 4.37
CA GLY A 22 0.00 -40.42 3.46
C GLY A 22 -1.47 -40.60 3.08
N ASN A 23 -2.40 -39.85 3.71
CA ASN A 23 -3.83 -39.84 3.39
C ASN A 23 -4.25 -38.71 2.43
N GLU A 24 -3.32 -38.16 1.64
CA GLU A 24 -3.61 -37.14 0.64
C GLU A 24 -4.58 -37.65 -0.45
N TRP A 25 -4.56 -38.96 -0.70
CA TRP A 25 -5.52 -39.62 -1.60
C TRP A 25 -6.94 -39.60 -1.02
N PHE A 26 -7.11 -39.78 0.29
CA PHE A 26 -8.41 -39.81 0.95
C PHE A 26 -9.11 -38.45 0.87
N LYS A 27 -8.35 -37.36 1.05
CA LYS A 27 -8.82 -36.01 0.73
C LYS A 27 -9.34 -35.96 -0.70
N LYS A 28 -8.51 -36.34 -1.68
CA LYS A 28 -8.86 -36.29 -3.10
C LYS A 28 -10.09 -37.12 -3.46
N GLU A 29 -10.30 -38.28 -2.85
CA GLU A 29 -11.45 -39.17 -3.14
C GLU A 29 -12.75 -38.68 -2.47
N ILE A 30 -12.69 -38.08 -1.28
CA ILE A 30 -13.85 -37.34 -0.72
C ILE A 30 -14.27 -36.21 -1.67
N PHE A 31 -13.31 -35.53 -2.30
CA PHE A 31 -13.61 -34.44 -3.23
C PHE A 31 -14.08 -34.91 -4.61
N LYS A 32 -13.80 -36.16 -5.02
CA LYS A 32 -14.19 -36.71 -6.35
C LYS A 32 -15.56 -37.37 -6.39
N THR A 33 -16.17 -37.68 -5.25
CA THR A 33 -17.48 -38.33 -5.19
C THR A 33 -18.61 -37.34 -5.48
N GLU A 34 -18.63 -36.82 -6.71
CA GLU A 34 -19.66 -35.96 -7.31
C GLU A 34 -20.96 -36.75 -7.56
N SER A 35 -21.65 -37.13 -6.49
CA SER A 35 -23.03 -37.63 -6.56
C SER A 35 -23.90 -37.14 -5.41
N ILE A 36 -23.51 -36.04 -4.76
CA ILE A 36 -24.43 -35.31 -3.87
C ILE A 36 -25.16 -34.27 -4.72
N LYS A 37 -26.28 -34.67 -5.33
CA LYS A 37 -27.31 -33.72 -5.76
C LYS A 37 -27.88 -33.09 -4.50
N ILE A 38 -27.38 -31.92 -4.13
CA ILE A 38 -27.86 -31.19 -2.96
C ILE A 38 -29.27 -30.67 -3.28
N PRO A 39 -30.29 -30.94 -2.44
CA PRO A 39 -31.62 -30.34 -2.61
C PRO A 39 -31.49 -28.81 -2.60
N GLU A 40 -32.27 -28.11 -3.43
CA GLU A 40 -32.26 -26.65 -3.62
C GLU A 40 -32.63 -25.79 -2.38
N SER A 41 -32.42 -26.29 -1.15
CA SER A 41 -32.66 -25.51 0.06
C SER A 41 -31.44 -25.54 1.00
N ASN A 42 -30.77 -24.39 1.10
CA ASN A 42 -29.68 -24.01 2.02
C ASN A 42 -28.24 -24.47 1.67
N ASN A 43 -27.85 -24.32 0.40
CA ASN A 43 -26.46 -24.47 -0.07
C ASN A 43 -25.56 -23.32 0.43
N VAL A 44 -24.55 -23.63 1.25
CA VAL A 44 -23.27 -22.91 1.25
C VAL A 44 -22.34 -23.71 0.31
N PRO A 45 -22.25 -23.37 -0.99
CA PRO A 45 -21.47 -24.11 -1.98
C PRO A 45 -19.98 -24.22 -1.60
N ILE A 46 -19.32 -25.26 -2.08
CA ILE A 46 -17.89 -25.59 -1.85
C ILE A 46 -16.96 -24.40 -2.14
N ASN A 47 -17.30 -23.54 -3.10
CA ASN A 47 -16.59 -22.28 -3.35
C ASN A 47 -16.52 -21.39 -2.10
N ASP A 48 -17.57 -21.34 -1.30
CA ASP A 48 -17.62 -20.49 -0.10
C ASP A 48 -16.63 -20.97 0.97
N ILE A 49 -16.35 -22.28 1.04
CA ILE A 49 -15.36 -22.85 1.97
C ILE A 49 -13.93 -22.55 1.49
N TYR A 50 -13.65 -22.69 0.19
CA TYR A 50 -12.34 -22.32 -0.37
C TYR A 50 -12.08 -20.82 -0.25
N GLU A 51 -13.07 -19.99 -0.58
CA GLU A 51 -13.02 -18.53 -0.41
C GLU A 51 -12.82 -18.14 1.05
N TYR A 52 -13.49 -18.82 1.98
CA TYR A 52 -13.29 -18.60 3.41
C TYR A 52 -11.85 -18.92 3.85
N CYS A 53 -11.30 -20.04 3.40
CA CYS A 53 -9.90 -20.43 3.67
C CYS A 53 -8.90 -19.42 3.09
N ILE A 54 -9.13 -18.96 1.86
CA ILE A 54 -8.28 -17.95 1.21
C ILE A 54 -8.33 -16.63 1.98
N LYS A 55 -9.53 -16.15 2.34
CA LYS A 55 -9.71 -14.92 3.13
C LYS A 55 -9.00 -15.00 4.47
N LYS A 56 -9.05 -16.16 5.13
CA LYS A 56 -8.32 -16.40 6.39
C LYS A 56 -6.80 -16.29 6.19
N ILE A 57 -6.26 -16.95 5.17
CA ILE A 57 -4.81 -16.90 4.87
C ILE A 57 -4.37 -15.47 4.54
N ILE A 58 -5.13 -14.75 3.71
CA ILE A 58 -4.82 -13.36 3.36
C ILE A 58 -4.81 -12.48 4.61
N LYS A 59 -5.79 -12.66 5.51
CA LYS A 59 -5.84 -11.93 6.78
C LYS A 59 -4.62 -12.23 7.66
N GLU A 60 -4.24 -13.49 7.81
CA GLU A 60 -3.04 -13.87 8.57
C GLU A 60 -1.77 -13.29 7.96
N HIS A 61 -1.67 -13.23 6.63
CA HIS A 61 -0.56 -12.56 5.94
C HIS A 61 -0.53 -11.06 6.20
N ALA A 62 -1.69 -10.39 6.13
CA ALA A 62 -1.81 -8.97 6.41
C ALA A 62 -1.42 -8.63 7.87
N GLU A 63 -1.87 -9.44 8.82
CA GLU A 63 -1.53 -9.29 10.24
C GLU A 63 -0.02 -9.47 10.48
N LYS A 64 0.61 -10.43 9.81
CA LYS A 64 2.07 -10.64 9.86
C LYS A 64 2.83 -9.51 9.17
N PHE A 65 2.38 -9.07 8.00
CA PHE A 65 2.99 -7.98 7.22
C PHE A 65 3.06 -6.69 8.03
N TYR A 66 2.01 -6.36 8.80
CA TYR A 66 1.98 -5.18 9.66
C TYR A 66 2.39 -5.47 11.11
N SER A 67 2.87 -6.66 11.43
CA SER A 67 3.06 -7.09 12.84
C SER A 67 3.98 -6.17 13.63
N ASP A 68 5.05 -5.69 13.02
CA ASP A 68 6.06 -4.77 13.54
C ASP A 68 5.79 -3.29 13.21
N PHE A 69 4.69 -2.99 12.51
CA PHE A 69 4.36 -1.62 12.13
C PHE A 69 4.01 -0.77 13.36
N LYS A 70 4.73 0.33 13.54
CA LYS A 70 4.70 1.13 14.78
C LYS A 70 3.47 2.02 14.94
N ILE A 71 2.81 2.38 13.85
CA ILE A 71 1.68 3.31 13.91
C ILE A 71 0.41 2.52 14.23
N ALA A 72 0.23 2.22 15.52
CA ALA A 72 -0.86 1.37 16.01
C ALA A 72 -2.25 1.92 15.64
N SER A 73 -2.44 3.24 15.63
CA SER A 73 -3.73 3.89 15.39
C SER A 73 -4.31 3.64 13.99
N ILE A 74 -3.47 3.39 12.97
CA ILE A 74 -3.95 3.12 11.60
C ILE A 74 -3.76 1.65 11.20
N LYS A 75 -3.07 0.83 12.02
CA LYS A 75 -2.70 -0.54 11.70
C LYS A 75 -3.87 -1.43 11.26
N GLN A 76 -5.00 -1.36 11.98
CA GLN A 76 -6.18 -2.17 11.62
C GLN A 76 -6.78 -1.77 10.26
N LYS A 77 -6.78 -0.47 9.95
CA LYS A 77 -7.21 0.02 8.63
C LYS A 77 -6.29 -0.52 7.54
N LEU A 78 -4.97 -0.45 7.75
CA LEU A 78 -3.98 -0.95 6.79
C LEU A 78 -4.11 -2.46 6.55
N ILE A 79 -4.35 -3.26 7.60
CA ILE A 79 -4.62 -4.69 7.48
C ILE A 79 -5.87 -4.94 6.63
N SER A 80 -6.96 -4.21 6.90
CA SER A 80 -8.19 -4.33 6.12
C SER A 80 -7.98 -3.96 4.64
N ASP A 81 -7.27 -2.88 4.36
CA ASP A 81 -7.00 -2.46 2.98
C ASP A 81 -6.05 -3.42 2.26
N PHE A 82 -5.09 -4.03 2.97
CA PHE A 82 -4.25 -5.10 2.42
C PHE A 82 -5.07 -6.34 2.04
N VAL A 83 -5.99 -6.77 2.91
CA VAL A 83 -6.86 -7.92 2.61
C VAL A 83 -7.69 -7.67 1.36
N ARG A 84 -8.29 -6.48 1.25
CA ARG A 84 -9.03 -6.07 0.05
C ARG A 84 -8.14 -6.05 -1.19
N MET A 85 -6.95 -5.45 -1.08
CA MET A 85 -5.97 -5.39 -2.17
C MET A 85 -5.63 -6.79 -2.68
N GLU A 86 -5.26 -7.73 -1.81
CA GLU A 86 -4.93 -9.10 -2.22
C GLU A 86 -6.14 -9.86 -2.78
N GLN A 87 -7.35 -9.59 -2.29
CA GLN A 87 -8.57 -10.14 -2.86
C GLN A 87 -8.77 -9.66 -4.31
N TYR A 88 -8.72 -8.35 -4.55
CA TYR A 88 -8.88 -7.78 -5.90
C TYR A 88 -7.79 -8.25 -6.87
N ARG A 89 -6.55 -8.43 -6.39
CA ARG A 89 -5.47 -9.01 -7.21
C ARG A 89 -5.81 -10.42 -7.70
N ARG A 90 -6.46 -11.23 -6.87
CA ARG A 90 -6.85 -12.63 -7.21
C ARG A 90 -8.05 -12.70 -8.13
N GLU A 91 -8.94 -11.74 -7.99
CA GLU A 91 -10.11 -11.55 -8.85
C GLU A 91 -9.76 -10.86 -10.19
N ASP A 92 -8.47 -10.54 -10.40
CA ASP A 92 -7.96 -9.73 -11.52
C ASP A 92 -8.67 -8.38 -11.70
N ASN A 93 -9.10 -7.78 -10.59
CA ASN A 93 -9.71 -6.47 -10.56
C ASN A 93 -8.65 -5.39 -10.29
N PHE A 94 -8.00 -4.95 -11.37
CA PHE A 94 -6.85 -4.05 -11.28
C PHE A 94 -7.18 -2.66 -10.73
N GLU A 95 -8.35 -2.11 -11.06
CA GLU A 95 -8.76 -0.78 -10.61
C GLU A 95 -9.01 -0.76 -9.10
N ASP A 96 -9.73 -1.77 -8.58
CA ASP A 96 -9.99 -1.89 -7.15
C ASP A 96 -8.74 -2.31 -6.37
N PHE A 97 -7.85 -3.09 -6.97
CA PHE A 97 -6.51 -3.31 -6.44
C PHE A 97 -5.76 -1.98 -6.27
N CYS A 98 -5.73 -1.12 -7.30
CA CYS A 98 -5.07 0.19 -7.22
C CYS A 98 -5.72 1.08 -6.15
N LEU A 99 -7.04 1.04 -6.01
CA LEU A 99 -7.76 1.77 -4.97
C LEU A 99 -7.33 1.32 -3.57
N ALA A 100 -7.35 0.02 -3.29
CA ALA A 100 -7.00 -0.53 -1.98
C ALA A 100 -5.50 -0.35 -1.65
N ALA A 101 -4.62 -0.52 -2.65
CA ALA A 101 -3.20 -0.22 -2.52
C ALA A 101 -2.95 1.27 -2.22
N PHE A 102 -3.64 2.17 -2.93
CA PHE A 102 -3.54 3.61 -2.69
C PHE A 102 -4.07 4.01 -1.31
N GLN A 103 -5.15 3.39 -0.82
CA GLN A 103 -5.71 3.67 0.51
C GLN A 103 -4.73 3.37 1.64
N GLN A 104 -3.89 2.33 1.49
CA GLN A 104 -2.79 2.05 2.43
C GLN A 104 -1.75 3.19 2.42
N LEU A 105 -1.26 3.56 1.23
CA LEU A 105 -0.30 4.66 1.05
C LEU A 105 -0.84 5.97 1.61
N GLU A 106 -2.07 6.34 1.24
CA GLU A 106 -2.75 7.56 1.65
C GLU A 106 -2.94 7.62 3.17
N SER A 107 -3.32 6.51 3.80
CA SER A 107 -3.50 6.45 5.25
C SER A 107 -2.20 6.72 5.99
N ILE A 108 -1.08 6.18 5.52
CA ILE A 108 0.25 6.41 6.11
C ILE A 108 0.67 7.87 5.88
N VAL A 109 0.56 8.36 4.65
CA VAL A 109 0.95 9.74 4.30
C VAL A 109 0.15 10.76 5.10
N ASN A 110 -1.17 10.65 5.15
CA ASN A 110 -2.00 11.58 5.91
C ASN A 110 -1.68 11.54 7.40
N TYR A 111 -1.54 10.34 7.98
CA TYR A 111 -1.18 10.21 9.40
C TYR A 111 0.15 10.89 9.74
N LEU A 112 1.18 10.69 8.92
CA LEU A 112 2.51 11.23 9.17
C LEU A 112 2.57 12.73 9.01
N ILE A 113 1.90 13.27 7.99
CA ILE A 113 2.00 14.68 7.61
C ILE A 113 1.05 15.58 8.40
N ASP A 114 -0.07 15.05 8.91
CA ASP A 114 -1.00 15.79 9.77
C ASP A 114 -0.48 16.00 11.22
N LYS A 115 0.73 15.54 11.54
CA LYS A 115 1.35 15.80 12.85
C LYS A 115 1.61 17.30 13.05
N PRO A 116 1.33 17.88 14.24
CA PRO A 116 1.33 19.34 14.46
C PRO A 116 2.62 20.09 14.07
N ASN A 117 3.78 19.43 14.19
CA ASN A 117 5.08 20.05 13.97
C ASN A 117 5.57 20.00 12.52
N ILE A 118 4.91 19.22 11.65
CA ILE A 118 5.42 18.97 10.30
C ILE A 118 5.34 20.21 9.42
N LEU A 119 4.25 20.99 9.54
CA LEU A 119 4.12 22.23 8.77
C LEU A 119 5.21 23.24 9.15
N ASN A 120 5.49 23.37 10.45
CA ASN A 120 6.54 24.27 10.94
C ASN A 120 7.92 23.80 10.48
N LEU A 121 8.20 22.49 10.57
CA LEU A 121 9.45 21.91 10.07
C LEU A 121 9.67 22.21 8.57
N ILE A 122 8.64 22.07 7.74
CA ILE A 122 8.72 22.40 6.31
C ILE A 122 8.95 23.91 6.13
N ARG A 123 8.25 24.76 6.89
CA ARG A 123 8.43 26.23 6.83
C ARG A 123 9.85 26.65 7.16
N ASP A 124 10.45 26.05 8.19
CA ASP A 124 11.79 26.39 8.67
C ASP A 124 12.88 25.90 7.70
N THR A 125 12.65 24.77 7.03
CA THR A 125 13.62 24.15 6.12
C THR A 125 13.42 24.50 4.65
N LYS A 126 12.33 25.20 4.27
CA LYS A 126 11.91 25.42 2.87
C LYS A 126 12.99 26.00 1.96
N SER A 127 13.87 26.85 2.49
CA SER A 127 14.93 27.52 1.72
C SER A 127 16.26 26.77 1.74
N THR A 128 16.38 25.72 2.55
CA THR A 128 17.60 24.91 2.64
C THR A 128 17.73 23.99 1.42
N PRO A 129 18.95 23.67 0.95
CA PRO A 129 19.14 22.67 -0.08
C PRO A 129 18.59 21.30 0.37
N ALA A 130 17.87 20.63 -0.53
CA ALA A 130 17.27 19.32 -0.26
C ALA A 130 18.28 18.17 -0.39
N ILE A 131 19.32 18.35 -1.21
CA ILE A 131 20.31 17.32 -1.54
C ILE A 131 21.54 17.47 -0.63
N HIS A 132 22.09 16.35 -0.21
CA HIS A 132 23.36 16.25 0.48
C HIS A 132 24.42 15.70 -0.46
N LYS A 133 25.58 16.35 -0.49
CA LYS A 133 26.76 15.86 -1.23
C LYS A 133 27.88 15.54 -0.25
N PHE A 134 28.62 14.47 -0.55
CA PHE A 134 29.78 14.12 0.25
C PHE A 134 30.86 15.19 0.07
N ASN A 135 31.29 15.78 1.17
CA ASN A 135 32.43 16.68 1.22
C ASN A 135 33.66 15.85 1.61
N PHE A 136 34.64 15.78 0.71
CA PHE A 136 35.87 15.00 0.90
C PHE A 136 36.78 15.57 1.99
N GLU A 137 36.72 16.88 2.25
CA GLU A 137 37.52 17.55 3.27
C GLU A 137 36.98 17.24 4.67
N THR A 138 35.67 17.41 4.87
CA THR A 138 35.03 17.18 6.18
C THR A 138 34.66 15.72 6.41
N LYS A 139 34.75 14.87 5.36
CA LYS A 139 34.31 13.47 5.33
C LYS A 139 32.86 13.28 5.76
N LYS A 140 32.01 14.27 5.49
CA LYS A 140 30.58 14.29 5.87
C LYS A 140 29.71 14.66 4.68
N TYR A 141 28.44 14.27 4.76
CA TYR A 141 27.42 14.71 3.84
C TYR A 141 26.92 16.10 4.26
N GLU A 142 26.97 17.06 3.35
CA GLU A 142 26.57 18.45 3.59
C GLU A 142 25.50 18.89 2.59
N ARG A 143 24.56 19.72 3.03
CA ARG A 143 23.50 20.27 2.18
C ARG A 143 24.09 21.12 1.07
N LYS A 144 23.85 20.75 -0.19
CA LYS A 144 24.42 21.43 -1.35
C LYS A 144 23.50 21.30 -2.56
N GLY A 145 23.40 22.37 -3.35
CA GLY A 145 22.62 22.42 -4.59
C GLY A 145 21.62 23.56 -4.59
N SER A 146 21.06 23.85 -5.76
CA SER A 146 20.08 24.93 -5.96
C SER A 146 18.64 24.51 -5.64
N GLN A 147 18.34 23.21 -5.68
CA GLN A 147 17.01 22.71 -5.37
C GLN A 147 16.78 22.74 -3.85
N THR A 148 15.86 23.58 -3.42
CA THR A 148 15.49 23.72 -2.02
C THR A 148 14.45 22.67 -1.60
N VAL A 149 14.29 22.46 -0.29
CA VAL A 149 13.23 21.58 0.25
C VAL A 149 11.84 22.01 -0.22
N GLY A 150 11.55 23.32 -0.16
CA GLY A 150 10.29 23.87 -0.66
C GLY A 150 10.14 23.62 -2.16
N GLY A 151 11.21 23.81 -2.94
CA GLY A 151 11.16 23.55 -4.38
C GLY A 151 10.97 22.08 -4.74
N LEU A 152 11.53 21.16 -3.95
CA LEU A 152 11.33 19.72 -4.12
C LEU A 152 9.88 19.31 -3.82
N ILE A 153 9.30 19.82 -2.73
CA ILE A 153 7.94 19.47 -2.27
C ILE A 153 6.86 20.08 -3.17
N PHE A 154 6.99 21.37 -3.51
CA PHE A 154 5.98 22.11 -4.26
C PHE A 154 6.22 22.15 -5.77
N GLN A 155 7.33 21.57 -6.25
CA GLN A 155 7.72 21.53 -7.66
C GLN A 155 7.79 22.92 -8.32
N THR A 156 8.32 23.90 -7.61
CA THR A 156 8.52 25.26 -8.13
C THR A 156 9.72 25.91 -7.45
N SER A 157 10.51 26.68 -8.20
CA SER A 157 11.56 27.51 -7.62
C SER A 157 11.06 28.89 -7.16
N ASP A 158 9.80 29.24 -7.45
CA ASP A 158 9.21 30.51 -7.07
C ASP A 158 8.88 30.53 -5.57
N SER A 159 9.60 31.39 -4.83
CA SER A 159 9.44 31.56 -3.39
C SER A 159 8.05 32.06 -3.00
N ASN A 160 7.39 32.87 -3.82
CA ASN A 160 6.04 33.36 -3.56
C ASN A 160 5.02 32.21 -3.65
N MET A 161 5.14 31.35 -4.66
CA MET A 161 4.31 30.15 -4.77
C MET A 161 4.56 29.19 -3.60
N ILE A 162 5.81 28.99 -3.18
CA ILE A 162 6.14 28.17 -2.01
C ILE A 162 5.46 28.74 -0.75
N ASN A 163 5.59 30.04 -0.50
CA ASN A 163 5.01 30.70 0.66
C ASN A 163 3.47 30.61 0.66
N SER A 164 2.82 30.90 -0.46
CA SER A 164 1.36 30.79 -0.59
C SER A 164 0.84 29.38 -0.33
N ASN A 165 1.59 28.34 -0.71
CA ASN A 165 1.21 26.96 -0.39
C ASN A 165 1.38 26.63 1.11
N LEU A 166 2.35 27.24 1.79
CA LEU A 166 2.61 27.07 3.22
C LEU A 166 1.65 27.85 4.13
N GLU A 167 0.92 28.82 3.59
CA GLU A 167 -0.16 29.53 4.30
C GLU A 167 -1.39 28.63 4.47
N LYS A 168 -1.61 27.70 3.54
CA LYS A 168 -2.71 26.74 3.61
C LYS A 168 -2.45 25.67 4.67
N PRO A 169 -3.48 25.23 5.42
CA PRO A 169 -3.32 24.11 6.32
C PRO A 169 -2.97 22.84 5.55
N ILE A 170 -2.18 21.96 6.16
CA ILE A 170 -1.67 20.74 5.51
C ILE A 170 -2.80 19.85 5.00
N ASN A 171 -3.92 19.77 5.73
CA ASN A 171 -5.06 18.92 5.35
C ASN A 171 -5.64 19.29 3.98
N GLU A 172 -5.56 20.55 3.57
CA GLU A 172 -6.00 21.06 2.26
C GLU A 172 -4.99 20.81 1.13
N TRP A 173 -3.78 20.33 1.43
CA TRP A 173 -2.80 20.04 0.39
C TRP A 173 -3.24 18.85 -0.47
N ALA A 174 -3.07 19.00 -1.78
CA ALA A 174 -3.22 17.89 -2.71
C ALA A 174 -2.27 16.74 -2.35
N PHE A 175 -2.72 15.51 -2.58
CA PHE A 175 -2.00 14.29 -2.19
C PHE A 175 -0.53 14.28 -2.66
N ASN A 176 -0.25 14.74 -3.89
CA ASN A 176 1.10 14.79 -4.43
C ASN A 176 2.08 15.59 -3.56
N ARG A 177 1.63 16.68 -2.93
CA ARG A 177 2.46 17.52 -2.05
C ARG A 177 2.65 16.85 -0.69
N LYS A 178 1.60 16.26 -0.14
CA LYS A 178 1.67 15.45 1.08
C LYS A 178 2.63 14.27 0.90
N PHE A 179 2.53 13.58 -0.23
CA PHE A 179 3.37 12.43 -0.54
C PHE A 179 4.85 12.83 -0.74
N ARG A 180 5.15 13.92 -1.46
CA ARG A 180 6.52 14.46 -1.57
C ARG A 180 7.10 14.84 -0.21
N SER A 181 6.29 15.46 0.65
CA SER A 181 6.67 15.79 2.02
C SER A 181 6.96 14.52 2.83
N CYS A 182 6.11 13.51 2.69
CA CYS A 182 6.29 12.21 3.34
C CYS A 182 7.55 11.48 2.90
N LEU A 183 7.82 11.46 1.59
CA LEU A 183 9.05 10.88 1.07
C LEU A 183 10.27 11.62 1.63
N TYR A 184 10.28 12.95 1.56
CA TYR A 184 11.43 13.72 2.02
C TYR A 184 11.69 13.56 3.53
N LEU A 185 10.65 13.76 4.34
CA LEU A 185 10.79 13.81 5.79
C LEU A 185 10.94 12.43 6.42
N PHE A 186 10.21 11.43 5.94
CA PHE A 186 10.14 10.13 6.62
C PHE A 186 10.81 8.99 5.84
N TYR A 187 10.71 8.96 4.51
CA TYR A 187 11.37 7.89 3.74
C TYR A 187 12.88 8.17 3.60
N PHE A 188 13.26 9.40 3.29
CA PHE A 188 14.67 9.81 3.16
C PHE A 188 15.25 10.41 4.45
N ASN A 189 14.45 10.49 5.53
CA ASN A 189 14.85 11.07 6.80
C ASN A 189 15.52 12.46 6.67
N THR A 190 14.97 13.32 5.79
CA THR A 190 15.50 14.64 5.43
C THR A 190 16.85 14.67 4.70
N GLU A 191 17.43 13.51 4.37
CA GLU A 191 18.75 13.33 3.79
C GLU A 191 18.72 12.63 2.42
N ILE A 192 18.41 13.38 1.36
CA ILE A 192 18.57 12.87 -0.01
C ILE A 192 20.05 12.95 -0.39
N LYS A 193 20.72 11.81 -0.57
CA LYS A 193 22.15 11.74 -0.89
C LYS A 193 22.37 11.79 -2.40
N THR A 194 23.36 12.57 -2.83
CA THR A 194 23.88 12.65 -4.21
C THR A 194 22.94 13.33 -5.22
N ASN A 195 21.73 12.80 -5.45
CA ASN A 195 20.76 13.31 -6.43
C ASN A 195 19.31 12.92 -6.04
N THR A 196 18.32 13.36 -6.82
CA THR A 196 16.89 13.07 -6.57
C THR A 196 16.33 11.88 -7.32
N ASP A 197 17.13 11.09 -8.04
CA ASP A 197 16.62 10.09 -8.98
C ASP A 197 15.70 9.07 -8.29
N LYS A 198 16.12 8.50 -7.16
CA LYS A 198 15.31 7.56 -6.37
C LYS A 198 14.08 8.25 -5.76
N PHE A 199 14.20 9.51 -5.35
CA PHE A 199 13.05 10.28 -4.84
C PHE A 199 12.00 10.46 -5.92
N ASP A 200 12.41 10.86 -7.11
CA ASP A 200 11.53 11.08 -8.25
C ASP A 200 10.96 9.76 -8.79
N GLU A 201 11.73 8.68 -8.77
CA GLU A 201 11.26 7.33 -9.09
C GLU A 201 10.13 6.89 -8.14
N LEU A 202 10.35 6.93 -6.82
CA LEU A 202 9.34 6.56 -5.82
C LEU A 202 8.09 7.44 -5.93
N TYR A 203 8.29 8.74 -6.13
CA TYR A 203 7.20 9.68 -6.38
C TYR A 203 6.39 9.28 -7.62
N LEU A 204 7.06 8.93 -8.73
CA LEU A 204 6.40 8.52 -9.96
C LEU A 204 5.64 7.20 -9.81
N ILE A 205 6.13 6.26 -9.01
CA ILE A 205 5.40 5.02 -8.72
C ILE A 205 4.12 5.34 -7.94
N GLY A 206 4.21 6.12 -6.86
CA GLY A 206 3.03 6.53 -6.10
C GLY A 206 2.05 7.39 -6.91
N LEU A 207 2.55 8.24 -7.82
CA LEU A 207 1.70 9.00 -8.74
C LEU A 207 0.99 8.09 -9.75
N THR A 208 1.68 7.07 -10.27
CA THR A 208 1.08 6.07 -11.17
C THR A 208 0.00 5.28 -10.44
N LEU A 209 0.25 4.87 -9.20
CA LEU A 209 -0.75 4.21 -8.35
C LEU A 209 -1.96 5.12 -8.10
N TYR A 210 -1.74 6.41 -7.82
CA TYR A 210 -2.82 7.39 -7.67
C TYR A 210 -3.67 7.53 -8.94
N GLN A 211 -3.05 7.48 -10.14
CA GLN A 211 -3.82 7.46 -11.39
C GLN A 211 -4.60 6.16 -11.56
N GLY A 212 -4.02 5.01 -11.22
CA GLY A 212 -4.75 3.73 -11.21
C GLY A 212 -5.98 3.77 -10.30
N ARG A 213 -5.85 4.36 -9.10
CA ARG A 213 -6.98 4.59 -8.19
C ARG A 213 -8.04 5.50 -8.80
N ASN A 214 -7.66 6.50 -9.59
CA ASN A 214 -8.61 7.43 -10.19
C ASN A 214 -9.42 6.82 -11.34
N LEU A 215 -9.05 5.64 -11.86
CA LEU A 215 -9.89 4.92 -12.83
C LEU A 215 -11.25 4.54 -12.23
N ASN A 216 -11.27 4.24 -10.93
CA ASN A 216 -12.49 4.01 -10.15
C ASN A 216 -13.35 5.28 -9.94
N HIS A 217 -12.80 6.47 -10.19
CA HIS A 217 -13.52 7.74 -10.03
C HIS A 217 -14.00 8.21 -11.40
N ARG A 218 -15.32 8.20 -11.62
CA ARG A 218 -15.97 8.74 -12.83
C ARG A 218 -15.97 10.28 -12.90
N GLY A 219 -14.97 10.94 -12.34
CA GLY A 219 -14.87 12.40 -12.23
C GLY A 219 -13.85 12.99 -13.20
N SER A 220 -14.16 14.20 -13.70
CA SER A 220 -13.34 15.14 -14.50
C SER A 220 -12.42 14.58 -15.60
N THR A 221 -12.44 15.24 -16.77
CA THR A 221 -11.57 14.91 -17.90
C THR A 221 -10.09 14.88 -17.49
N PRO A 222 -9.38 13.75 -17.68
CA PRO A 222 -7.97 13.66 -17.32
C PRO A 222 -7.13 14.60 -18.17
N THR A 223 -6.16 15.26 -17.53
CA THR A 223 -5.11 16.05 -18.19
C THR A 223 -4.25 15.15 -19.09
N GLN A 224 -3.53 15.74 -20.06
CA GLN A 224 -2.67 14.95 -20.97
C GLN A 224 -1.65 14.10 -20.21
N ARG A 225 -1.01 14.67 -19.17
CA ARG A 225 -0.06 13.93 -18.33
C ARG A 225 -0.70 12.73 -17.63
N GLN A 226 -1.96 12.84 -17.20
CA GLN A 226 -2.68 11.72 -16.57
C GLN A 226 -2.98 10.64 -17.60
N LYS A 227 -3.39 11.03 -18.82
CA LYS A 227 -3.58 10.11 -19.94
C LYS A 227 -2.30 9.36 -20.27
N ASP A 228 -1.17 10.05 -20.41
CA ASP A 228 0.13 9.42 -20.71
C ASP A 228 0.56 8.38 -19.67
N ILE A 229 0.17 8.56 -18.40
CA ILE A 229 0.41 7.60 -17.32
C ILE A 229 -0.54 6.40 -17.47
N ILE A 230 -1.83 6.65 -17.69
CA ILE A 230 -2.86 5.61 -17.84
C ILE A 230 -2.57 4.73 -19.07
N ASP A 231 -2.20 5.33 -20.19
CA ASP A 231 -1.88 4.64 -21.45
C ASP A 231 -0.65 3.73 -21.31
N LYS A 232 0.24 4.00 -20.36
CA LYS A 232 1.36 3.10 -20.00
C LYS A 232 0.96 2.06 -18.96
N LEU A 233 0.05 2.42 -18.06
CA LEU A 233 -0.38 1.62 -16.93
C LEU A 233 -1.23 0.43 -17.37
N LEU A 234 -2.34 0.68 -18.09
CA LEU A 234 -3.34 -0.34 -18.42
C LEU A 234 -2.79 -1.50 -19.25
N PRO A 235 -2.03 -1.26 -20.34
CA PRO A 235 -1.44 -2.37 -21.11
C PRO A 235 -0.42 -3.19 -20.33
N ASN A 236 0.06 -2.69 -19.19
CA ASN A 236 1.06 -3.33 -18.35
C ASN A 236 0.52 -3.72 -16.96
N GLN A 237 -0.81 -3.80 -16.78
CA GLN A 237 -1.43 -3.99 -15.46
C GLN A 237 -0.83 -5.15 -14.65
N TYR A 238 -0.52 -6.27 -15.32
CA TYR A 238 0.06 -7.45 -14.66
C TYR A 238 1.45 -7.19 -14.07
N LYS A 239 2.26 -6.35 -14.71
CA LYS A 239 3.55 -5.89 -14.15
C LYS A 239 3.31 -4.94 -12.97
N TYR A 240 2.28 -4.11 -13.07
CA TYR A 240 1.97 -3.12 -12.05
C TYR A 240 1.39 -3.71 -10.76
N TYR A 241 0.72 -4.87 -10.79
CA TYR A 241 0.43 -5.61 -9.56
C TYR A 241 1.70 -5.83 -8.72
N PHE A 242 2.74 -6.40 -9.32
CA PHE A 242 4.00 -6.66 -8.63
C PHE A 242 4.76 -5.38 -8.28
N LYS A 243 4.77 -4.41 -9.20
CA LYS A 243 5.47 -3.14 -8.97
C LYS A 243 4.87 -2.36 -7.80
N PHE A 244 3.54 -2.32 -7.68
CA PHE A 244 2.87 -1.64 -6.57
C PHE A 244 3.01 -2.40 -5.26
N LEU A 245 2.96 -3.74 -5.26
CA LEU A 245 3.24 -4.55 -4.07
C LEU A 245 4.67 -4.32 -3.55
N GLY A 246 5.67 -4.40 -4.44
CA GLY A 246 7.06 -4.17 -4.06
C GLY A 246 7.30 -2.75 -3.56
N PHE A 247 6.71 -1.75 -4.22
CA PHE A 247 6.76 -0.37 -3.75
C PHE A 247 6.12 -0.17 -2.37
N LEU A 248 4.95 -0.76 -2.13
CA LEU A 248 4.27 -0.63 -0.83
C LEU A 248 5.10 -1.27 0.29
N GLU A 249 5.65 -2.47 0.06
CA GLU A 249 6.54 -3.12 1.02
C GLU A 249 7.76 -2.23 1.31
N GLU A 250 8.51 -1.82 0.27
CA GLU A 250 9.71 -0.98 0.42
C GLU A 250 9.39 0.33 1.17
N PHE A 251 8.28 0.99 0.80
CA PHE A 251 7.84 2.23 1.43
C PHE A 251 7.50 2.02 2.90
N ILE A 252 6.68 1.02 3.23
CA ILE A 252 6.22 0.76 4.59
C ILE A 252 7.40 0.36 5.47
N SER A 253 8.25 -0.55 5.01
CA SER A 253 9.44 -1.01 5.73
C SER A 253 10.40 0.16 6.01
N THR A 254 10.69 0.99 5.00
CA THR A 254 11.60 2.14 5.16
C THR A 254 11.04 3.20 6.12
N ILE A 255 9.75 3.52 6.00
CA ILE A 255 9.06 4.42 6.94
C ILE A 255 9.12 3.84 8.35
N ASN A 256 8.82 2.55 8.51
CA ASN A 256 8.84 1.90 9.81
C ASN A 256 10.24 1.97 10.44
N ILE A 257 11.31 1.76 9.67
CA ILE A 257 12.70 1.90 10.14
C ILE A 257 12.99 3.32 10.62
N ASN A 258 12.71 4.33 9.79
CA ASN A 258 13.07 5.73 10.09
C ASN A 258 12.26 6.34 11.24
N LEU A 259 11.13 5.74 11.62
CA LEU A 259 10.42 6.10 12.85
C LEU A 259 11.17 5.67 14.14
N LEU A 260 12.29 4.92 14.07
CA LEU A 260 13.16 4.61 15.24
C LEU A 260 14.09 5.76 15.65
N THR A 261 14.31 6.70 14.75
CA THR A 261 15.26 7.82 14.91
C THR A 261 14.52 9.11 15.18
#